data_AF-A0A354WJN6-F1
#
_entry.id   AF-A0A354WJN6-F1
#
_cell.length_a   1.000
_cell.length_b   1.000
_cell.length_c   1.000
_cell.angle_alpha   90.00
_cell.angle_beta   90.00
_cell.angle_gamma   90.00
#
_symmetry.space_group_name_H-M   'P 1'
#
loop_
_entity.id
_entity.type
_entity.pdbx_description
1 polymer ?
#
loop_
_entity_poly.entity_id
_entity_poly.type
_entity_poly.pdbx_seq_one_letter_code
_entity_poly.pdbx_strand_id
1 'polypeptide(L)' 'MLDLFRLEVEAQANILNQGLLALESQPKSPKVLESLMRAAHSVKGAARIVAVDA' A
#
# COMPACT_ATOMS: atom_id res chain seq x y z
N MET A 1 -0.38 16.98 -9.87
CA MET A 1 -1.17 15.74 -9.70
C MET A 1 -0.25 14.53 -9.46
N LEU A 2 0.84 14.38 -10.22
CA LEU A 2 1.87 13.36 -9.94
C LEU A 2 2.53 13.50 -8.55
N ASP A 3 2.72 14.72 -8.02
CA ASP A 3 3.25 14.88 -6.66
C ASP A 3 2.32 14.31 -5.58
N LEU A 4 1.00 14.47 -5.76
CA LEU A 4 0.02 13.89 -4.85
C LEU A 4 0.04 12.35 -4.96
N PHE A 5 0.18 11.82 -6.16
CA PHE A 5 0.37 10.38 -6.36
C PHE A 5 1.64 9.88 -5.70
N ARG A 6 2.77 10.60 -5.81
CA ARG A 6 4.02 10.26 -5.14
C ARG A 6 3.85 10.21 -3.63
N LEU A 7 3.23 11.23 -3.04
CA LEU A 7 2.95 11.28 -1.59
C LEU A 7 2.07 10.12 -1.14
N GLU A 8 1.03 9.78 -1.92
CA GLU A 8 0.17 8.63 -1.64
C GLU A 8 0.96 7.32 -1.72
N VAL A 9 1.78 7.13 -2.75
CA VAL A 9 2.63 5.94 -2.91
C VAL A 9 3.62 5.81 -1.75
N GLU A 10 4.25 6.90 -1.32
CA GLU A 10 5.16 6.91 -0.16
C GLU A 10 4.41 6.50 1.13
N ALA A 11 3.20 7.02 1.35
CA ALA A 11 2.38 6.66 2.51
C ALA A 11 1.99 5.18 2.49
N GLN A 12 1.51 4.67 1.35
CA GLN A 12 1.11 3.26 1.23
C GLN A 12 2.31 2.32 1.28
N ALA A 13 3.47 2.70 0.73
CA ALA A 13 4.71 1.93 0.83
C ALA A 13 5.18 1.76 2.29
N ASN A 14 5.03 2.80 3.11
CA ASN A 14 5.33 2.70 4.54
C ASN A 14 4.42 1.68 5.25
N ILE A 15 3.12 1.67 4.93
CA ILE A 15 2.17 0.67 5.47
C ILE A 15 2.54 -0.75 5.00
N LEU A 16 2.91 -0.90 3.73
CA LEU A 16 3.35 -2.18 3.17
C LEU A 16 4.59 -2.72 3.90
N ASN A 17 5.63 -1.89 4.05
CA ASN A 17 6.87 -2.28 4.74
C ASN A 17 6.61 -2.69 6.19
N GLN A 18 5.85 -1.89 6.94
CA GLN A 18 5.53 -2.22 8.34
C GLN A 18 4.69 -3.49 8.46
N GLY A 19 3.73 -3.69 7.56
CA GLY A 19 2.90 -4.90 7.56
C GLY A 19 3.70 -6.16 7.22
N LEU A 20 4.64 -6.09 6.27
CA LEU A 20 5.51 -7.22 5.94
C LEU A 20 6.40 -7.62 7.13
N LEU A 21 7.01 -6.64 7.82
CA LEU A 21 7.77 -6.90 9.04
C LEU A 21 6.90 -7.51 10.15
N ALA A 22 5.65 -7.04 10.29
CA ALA A 22 4.73 -7.61 11.28
C ALA A 22 4.35 -9.07 10.96
N LEU A 23 4.27 -9.45 9.68
CA LEU A 23 4.03 -10.84 9.28
C LEU A 23 5.20 -11.77 9.62
N GLU A 24 6.43 -11.28 9.78
CA GLU A 24 7.54 -12.14 10.23
C GLU A 24 7.24 -12.76 11.61
N SER A 25 6.60 -12.00 12.49
CA SER A 25 6.18 -12.47 13.82
C SER A 25 4.79 -13.10 13.82
N GLN A 26 3.90 -12.67 12.91
CA GLN A 26 2.50 -13.08 12.87
C GLN A 26 2.05 -13.45 11.44
N PRO A 27 2.60 -14.52 10.83
CA PRO A 27 2.53 -14.78 9.39
C PRO A 27 1.14 -15.04 8.84
N LYS A 28 0.17 -15.36 9.71
CA LYS A 28 -1.22 -15.63 9.34
C LYS A 28 -2.20 -14.58 9.87
N SER A 29 -1.71 -13.43 10.35
CA SER A 29 -2.56 -12.39 10.92
C SER A 29 -3.50 -11.82 9.87
N PRO A 30 -4.83 -12.08 9.95
CA PRO A 30 -5.77 -11.61 8.93
C PRO A 30 -5.81 -10.08 8.87
N LYS A 31 -5.68 -9.43 10.03
CA LYS A 31 -5.66 -7.97 10.16
C LYS A 31 -4.49 -7.33 9.41
N VAL A 32 -3.30 -7.93 9.51
CA VAL A 32 -2.11 -7.42 8.81
C VAL A 32 -2.26 -7.63 7.31
N LEU A 33 -2.71 -8.81 6.88
CA LEU A 33 -2.98 -9.11 5.47
C LEU A 33 -4.02 -8.17 4.85
N GLU A 34 -5.10 -7.87 5.58
CA GLU A 34 -6.14 -6.94 5.13
C GLU A 34 -5.60 -5.50 4.99
N SER A 35 -4.72 -5.07 5.91
CA SER A 35 -4.04 -3.77 5.83
C SER A 35 -3.13 -3.69 4.62
N LEU A 36 -2.34 -4.73 4.35
CA LEU A 36 -1.46 -4.82 3.17
C LEU A 36 -2.27 -4.77 1.87
N MET A 37 -3.36 -5.53 1.80
CA MET A 37 -4.25 -5.54 0.64
C MET A 37 -4.84 -4.16 0.36
N ARG A 38 -5.33 -3.47 1.40
CA ARG A 38 -5.85 -2.10 1.25
C ARG A 38 -4.79 -1.13 0.76
N ALA A 39 -3.58 -1.17 1.31
CA ALA A 39 -2.51 -0.27 0.88
C ALA A 39 -2.16 -0.46 -0.60
N ALA A 40 -2.00 -1.71 -1.04
CA ALA A 40 -1.79 -2.03 -2.45
C ALA A 40 -2.97 -1.58 -3.34
N HIS A 41 -4.21 -1.77 -2.87
CA HIS A 41 -5.40 -1.32 -3.59
C HIS A 41 -5.45 0.20 -3.75
N SER A 42 -5.09 0.96 -2.71
CA SER A 42 -5.04 2.42 -2.74
C SER A 42 -4.03 2.92 -3.77
N VAL A 43 -2.84 2.32 -3.83
CA VAL A 43 -1.82 2.66 -4.86
C VAL A 43 -2.37 2.45 -6.26
N LYS A 44 -3.00 1.29 -6.53
CA LYS A 44 -3.62 1.00 -7.82
C LYS A 44 -4.70 2.03 -8.17
N GLY A 45 -5.54 2.41 -7.21
CA GLY A 45 -6.57 3.43 -7.39
C GLY A 45 -5.99 4.80 -7.74
N ALA A 46 -4.93 5.21 -7.01
CA ALA A 46 -4.26 6.47 -7.23
C ALA A 46 -3.53 6.52 -8.59
N ALA A 47 -2.91 5.44 -9.03
CA ALA A 47 -2.25 5.34 -10.33
C ALA A 47 -3.25 5.55 -11.49
N ARG A 48 -4.45 4.94 -11.37
CA ARG A 48 -5.54 5.14 -12.34
C ARG A 48 -5.99 6.59 -12.44
N ILE A 49 -6.01 7.34 -11.34
CA ILE A 49 -6.40 8.76 -11.33
C ILE A 49 -5.40 9.62 -12.10
N VAL A 50 -4.11 9.27 -12.02
CA VAL A 50 -3.04 10.03 -12.70
C VAL A 50 -2.68 9.47 -14.08
N ALA A 51 -3.48 8.52 -14.60
CA ALA A 51 -3.27 7.85 -15.88
C ALA A 51 -1.86 7.21 -16.03
N VAL A 52 -1.34 6.70 -14.91
CA VAL A 52 -0.13 5.86 -14.89
C VAL A 52 -0.59 4.41 -14.83
N ASP A 53 -0.10 3.57 -15.74
CA ASP A 53 -0.38 2.13 -15.72
C ASP A 53 0.16 1.52 -14.42
N ALA A 54 -0.62 0.62 -13.82
CA ALA A 54 -0.34 -0.03 -12.55
C ALA A 54 -0.45 -1.54 -12.65
#